data_AF-A0AAU7TDH8-F1
#
_entry.id   AF-A0AAU7TDH8-F1
#
_cell.length_a   1.000
_cell.length_b   1.000
_cell.length_c   1.000
_cell.angle_alpha   90.00
_cell.angle_beta   90.00
_cell.angle_gamma   90.00
#
_symmetry.space_group_name_H-M   'P 1'
#
loop_
_entity.id
_entity.type
_entity.pdbx_description
1 polymer ?
#
loop_
_entity_poly.entity_id
_entity_poly.type
_entity_poly.pdbx_seq_one_letter_code
_entity_poly.pdbx_strand_id
1 'polypeptide(L)'
;MRLYENELGLSGLVLGLLDAYTGGRWGELAGQTLVEYDQVSKAIAVFQPLKEVDGRLFNGGTDVTERASLDLANGARRPRRTRRNARTKSPAGERWVPLPPSVASIYELLLATRPSGSSFVFTSLQGKPWYRSNFRQRFWRPAWDGVDPSNPTSERHMPAILSGFRFHAGRHTHATWLTEDGNEEVARRARLGHKMKGRGRVYDHVTPEMERRVSEALEDRWVTSVLALDADERGKVLT
;
A
#
# COMPACT_ATOMS: atom_id res chain seq x y z
N MET A 1 -13.27 -10.15 5.28
CA MET A 1 -12.03 -10.01 4.46
C MET A 1 -10.84 -10.17 5.38
N ARG A 2 -9.99 -11.19 5.17
CA ARG A 2 -9.05 -11.68 6.18
C ARG A 2 -8.01 -10.67 6.69
N LEU A 3 -7.61 -9.70 5.87
CA LEU A 3 -6.71 -8.62 6.32
C LEU A 3 -7.40 -7.62 7.27
N TYR A 4 -8.72 -7.51 7.21
CA TYR A 4 -9.51 -6.76 8.19
C TYR A 4 -9.65 -7.53 9.50
N GLU A 5 -9.94 -8.83 9.40
CA GLU A 5 -10.25 -9.71 10.53
C GLU A 5 -8.99 -10.09 11.36
N ASN A 6 -7.80 -10.09 10.77
CA ASN A 6 -6.52 -10.43 11.43
C ASN A 6 -5.88 -9.24 12.17
N GLU A 7 -6.59 -8.63 13.14
CA GLU A 7 -6.12 -7.55 14.05
C GLU A 7 -5.72 -6.22 13.40
N LEU A 8 -5.52 -6.16 12.09
CA LEU A 8 -5.16 -4.93 11.38
C LEU A 8 -6.38 -4.03 11.11
N GLY A 9 -7.60 -4.58 11.15
CA GLY A 9 -8.83 -3.83 10.91
C GLY A 9 -8.79 -3.06 9.58
N LEU A 10 -9.29 -1.83 9.63
CA LEU A 10 -9.34 -0.93 8.47
C LEU A 10 -7.95 -0.68 7.84
N SER A 11 -6.88 -0.65 8.64
CA SER A 11 -5.52 -0.45 8.14
C SER A 11 -5.07 -1.60 7.21
N GLY A 12 -5.39 -2.85 7.59
CA GLY A 12 -5.07 -4.02 6.78
C GLY A 12 -5.89 -4.10 5.50
N LEU A 13 -7.18 -3.77 5.58
CA LEU A 13 -8.07 -3.64 4.43
C LEU A 13 -7.51 -2.63 3.43
N VAL A 14 -7.31 -1.39 3.88
CA VAL A 14 -6.85 -0.28 3.03
C VAL A 14 -5.48 -0.59 2.43
N LEU A 15 -4.54 -1.16 3.18
CA LEU A 15 -3.23 -1.51 2.62
C LEU A 15 -3.34 -2.57 1.52
N GLY A 16 -4.25 -3.54 1.66
CA GLY A 16 -4.56 -4.51 0.60
C GLY A 16 -5.22 -3.87 -0.62
N LEU A 17 -6.16 -2.94 -0.41
CA LEU A 17 -6.77 -2.16 -1.50
C LEU A 17 -5.73 -1.33 -2.23
N LEU A 18 -4.86 -0.61 -1.53
CA LEU A 18 -3.82 0.17 -2.18
C LEU A 18 -2.85 -0.70 -2.98
N ASP A 19 -2.51 -1.90 -2.51
CA ASP A 19 -1.66 -2.84 -3.24
C ASP A 19 -2.26 -3.21 -4.62
N ALA A 20 -3.56 -3.48 -4.67
CA ALA A 20 -4.27 -3.83 -5.90
C ALA A 20 -4.62 -2.61 -6.78
N TYR A 21 -5.03 -1.49 -6.19
CA TYR A 21 -5.61 -0.35 -6.92
C TYR A 21 -4.62 0.75 -7.29
N THR A 22 -3.40 0.76 -6.74
CA THR A 22 -2.39 1.78 -7.06
C THR A 22 -1.18 1.24 -7.83
N GLY A 23 -0.98 -0.08 -7.77
CA GLY A 23 0.25 -0.72 -8.21
C GLY A 23 1.47 -0.27 -7.41
N GLY A 24 1.32 0.34 -6.24
CA GLY A 24 2.42 0.76 -5.38
C GLY A 24 3.29 -0.40 -4.91
N ARG A 25 4.56 -0.13 -4.62
CA ARG A 25 5.45 -1.12 -3.96
C ARG A 25 5.26 -1.07 -2.45
N TRP A 26 5.65 -2.14 -1.75
CA TRP A 26 5.61 -2.20 -0.28
C TRP A 26 6.08 -0.90 0.41
N GLY A 27 7.30 -0.44 0.13
CA GLY A 27 7.83 0.77 0.77
C GLY A 27 7.11 2.06 0.35
N GLU A 28 6.54 2.09 -0.86
CA GLU A 28 5.74 3.23 -1.34
C GLU A 28 4.42 3.34 -0.58
N LEU A 29 3.80 2.20 -0.21
CA LEU A 29 2.51 2.13 0.46
C LEU A 29 2.64 2.13 1.99
N ALA A 30 3.44 1.23 2.55
CA ALA A 30 3.66 1.14 4.00
C ALA A 30 4.36 2.39 4.57
N GLY A 31 5.02 3.17 3.70
CA GLY A 31 5.68 4.42 4.07
C GLY A 31 4.79 5.66 4.05
N GLN A 32 3.54 5.55 3.59
CA GLN A 32 2.64 6.69 3.44
C GLN A 32 2.46 7.45 4.75
N THR A 33 2.60 8.77 4.66
CA THR A 33 2.40 9.71 5.74
C THR A 33 1.20 10.61 5.49
N LEU A 34 0.74 11.30 6.54
CA LEU A 34 -0.47 12.14 6.46
C LEU A 34 -0.36 13.29 5.47
N VAL A 35 0.86 13.77 5.20
CA VAL A 35 1.12 14.88 4.28
C VAL A 35 1.25 14.43 2.83
N GLU A 36 1.23 13.12 2.58
CA GLU A 36 1.34 12.52 1.25
C GLU A 36 -0.03 12.19 0.66
N TYR A 37 -1.11 12.75 1.21
CA TYR A 37 -2.45 12.63 0.65
C TYR A 37 -3.03 14.00 0.33
N ASP A 38 -3.53 14.16 -0.89
CA ASP A 38 -4.29 15.34 -1.30
C ASP A 38 -5.79 15.00 -1.34
N GLN A 39 -6.55 15.65 -0.45
CA GLN A 39 -8.00 15.48 -0.33
C GLN A 39 -8.77 16.04 -1.52
N VAL A 40 -8.20 17.01 -2.26
CA VAL A 40 -8.89 17.64 -3.40
C VAL A 40 -8.77 16.73 -4.62
N SER A 41 -7.56 16.32 -4.98
CA SER A 41 -7.34 15.41 -6.12
C SER A 41 -7.57 13.92 -5.78
N LYS A 42 -7.84 13.59 -4.51
CA LYS A 42 -8.02 12.22 -4.00
C LYS A 42 -6.84 11.32 -4.38
N ALA A 43 -5.62 11.84 -4.21
CA ALA A 43 -4.40 11.18 -4.68
C ALA A 43 -3.38 10.99 -3.54
N ILE A 44 -2.65 9.87 -3.60
CA ILE A 44 -1.49 9.64 -2.74
C ILE A 44 -0.19 10.00 -3.47
N ALA A 45 0.78 10.55 -2.75
CA ALA A 45 2.10 10.86 -3.26
C ALA A 45 3.05 9.68 -3.06
N VAL A 46 3.75 9.29 -4.11
CA VAL A 46 4.81 8.28 -4.06
C VAL A 46 6.15 8.96 -4.29
N PHE A 47 6.67 9.64 -3.27
CA PHE A 47 7.93 10.40 -3.38
C PHE A 47 9.05 9.84 -2.51
N GLN A 48 8.72 9.41 -1.29
CA GLN A 48 9.71 8.97 -0.30
C GLN A 48 9.37 7.58 0.22
N PRO A 49 9.64 6.50 -0.56
CA PRO A 49 9.33 5.16 -0.11
C PRO A 49 10.10 4.80 1.16
N LEU A 50 9.43 4.14 2.10
CA LEU A 50 10.06 3.54 3.27
C LEU A 50 11.09 2.50 2.83
N LYS A 51 12.32 2.62 3.34
CA LYS A 51 13.42 1.71 3.03
C LYS A 51 13.79 0.90 4.24
N GLU A 52 13.88 -0.41 4.06
CA GLU A 52 14.38 -1.35 5.05
C GLU A 52 15.78 -1.79 4.64
N VAL A 53 16.79 -1.54 5.48
CA VAL A 53 18.20 -1.87 5.21
C VAL A 53 18.85 -2.32 6.50
N ASP A 54 19.41 -3.53 6.52
CA ASP A 54 20.09 -4.12 7.69
C ASP A 54 19.24 -4.06 8.97
N GLY A 55 17.94 -4.36 8.85
CA GLY A 55 16.99 -4.33 9.97
C GLY A 55 16.59 -2.93 10.45
N ARG A 56 16.95 -1.88 9.68
CA ARG A 56 16.59 -0.48 9.98
C ARG A 56 15.64 0.10 8.96
N LEU A 57 14.70 0.92 9.44
CA LEU A 57 13.73 1.64 8.62
C LEU A 57 14.18 3.08 8.38
N PHE A 58 14.05 3.54 7.14
CA PHE A 58 14.35 4.91 6.76
C PHE A 58 13.20 5.51 5.96
N ASN A 59 12.68 6.65 6.39
CA ASN A 59 11.72 7.46 5.62
C ASN A 59 12.33 8.85 5.37
N GLY A 60 12.26 9.36 4.13
CA GLY A 60 12.87 10.64 3.80
C GLY A 60 14.39 10.70 4.06
N GLY A 61 15.06 9.54 4.11
CA GLY A 61 16.47 9.43 4.49
C GLY A 61 16.75 9.59 5.99
N THR A 62 15.71 9.75 6.80
CA THR A 62 15.79 9.76 8.27
C THR A 62 15.58 8.34 8.78
N ASP A 63 16.45 7.92 9.70
CA ASP A 63 16.29 6.65 10.43
C ASP A 63 15.05 6.76 11.33
N VAL A 64 14.06 5.91 11.06
CA VAL A 64 12.81 5.78 11.81
C VAL A 64 12.73 4.42 12.52
N THR A 65 13.86 3.72 12.61
CA THR A 65 13.99 2.48 13.38
C THR A 65 13.79 2.80 14.85
N GLU A 66 12.89 2.08 15.49
CA GLU A 66 12.88 2.03 16.94
C GLU A 66 14.02 1.13 17.41
N ARG A 67 14.98 1.69 18.15
CA ARG A 67 15.80 0.88 19.05
C ARG A 67 14.97 0.67 20.32
N ALA A 68 14.84 -0.57 20.77
CA ALA A 68 14.28 -0.84 22.08
C ALA A 68 14.95 0.10 23.09
N SER A 69 14.15 0.74 23.95
CA SER A 69 14.58 1.78 24.91
C SER A 69 15.57 1.30 25.99
N LEU A 70 16.28 0.19 25.77
CA LEU A 70 17.36 -0.31 26.63
C LEU A 70 18.63 0.56 26.56
N ASP A 71 18.80 1.39 25.53
CA ASP A 71 19.98 2.26 25.38
C ASP A 71 19.94 3.53 26.24
N LEU A 72 18.81 3.87 26.87
CA LEU A 72 18.72 5.06 27.74
C LEU A 72 19.40 4.86 29.11
N ALA A 73 19.82 3.63 29.45
CA ALA A 73 20.59 3.35 30.66
C ALA A 73 22.11 3.55 30.48
N ASN A 74 22.61 3.59 29.25
CA ASN A 74 24.06 3.50 28.99
C ASN A 74 24.65 4.73 28.29
N GLY A 75 24.13 5.93 28.51
CA GLY A 75 24.80 7.20 28.16
C GLY A 75 25.32 7.32 26.71
N ALA A 76 24.83 6.48 25.80
CA ALA A 76 25.47 6.27 24.52
C ALA A 76 25.08 7.42 23.59
N ARG A 77 26.12 8.13 23.12
CA ARG A 77 26.03 9.26 22.19
C ARG A 77 25.05 8.94 21.06
N ARG A 78 23.99 9.75 20.88
CA ARG A 78 23.05 9.64 19.75
C ARG A 78 23.87 9.52 18.46
N PRO A 79 23.74 8.42 17.69
CA PRO A 79 24.51 8.25 16.45
C PRO A 79 24.15 9.37 15.47
N ARG A 80 25.16 9.89 14.75
CA ARG A 80 24.95 10.88 13.66
C ARG A 80 23.85 10.38 12.73
N ARG A 81 22.82 11.20 12.47
CA ARG A 81 21.79 10.95 11.44
C ARG A 81 22.51 10.68 10.12
N THR A 82 22.60 9.42 9.72
CA THR A 82 23.10 9.04 8.41
C THR A 82 21.97 9.30 7.42
N ARG A 83 22.01 10.47 6.77
CA ARG A 83 21.08 10.79 5.67
C ARG A 83 21.37 9.83 4.52
N ARG A 84 20.52 8.83 4.32
CA ARG A 84 20.55 7.96 3.13
C ARG A 84 19.68 8.59 2.03
N ASN A 85 20.00 8.30 0.77
CA ASN A 85 19.22 8.79 -0.37
C ASN A 85 17.74 8.41 -0.21
N ALA A 86 16.90 9.41 0.03
CA ALA A 86 15.48 9.27 0.34
C ALA A 86 14.62 8.95 -0.88
N ARG A 87 15.04 9.45 -2.05
CA ARG A 87 14.25 9.46 -3.27
C ARG A 87 14.14 8.08 -3.92
N THR A 88 13.16 7.98 -4.82
CA THR A 88 13.02 6.84 -5.73
C THR A 88 14.25 6.72 -6.63
N LYS A 89 14.48 5.52 -7.19
CA LYS A 89 15.69 5.24 -8.02
C LYS A 89 15.75 6.08 -9.31
N SER A 90 14.63 6.68 -9.73
CA SER A 90 14.59 7.55 -10.90
C SER A 90 13.47 8.58 -10.75
N PRO A 91 13.56 9.78 -11.36
CA PRO A 91 12.50 10.79 -11.27
C PRO A 91 11.11 10.29 -11.67
N ALA A 92 11.02 9.37 -12.64
CA ALA A 92 9.75 8.75 -13.05
C ALA A 92 9.07 7.92 -11.94
N GLY A 93 9.79 7.60 -10.86
CA GLY A 93 9.22 6.94 -9.69
C GLY A 93 8.47 7.90 -8.77
N GLU A 94 8.81 9.20 -8.79
CA GLU A 94 8.10 10.25 -8.07
C GLU A 94 6.82 10.60 -8.83
N ARG A 95 5.66 10.35 -8.22
CA ARG A 95 4.35 10.58 -8.87
C ARG A 95 3.22 10.74 -7.85
N TRP A 96 2.16 11.43 -8.25
CA TRP A 96 0.86 11.32 -7.62
C TRP A 96 0.10 10.13 -8.23
N VAL A 97 -0.66 9.42 -7.40
CA VAL A 97 -1.50 8.31 -7.84
C VAL A 97 -2.93 8.61 -7.39
N PRO A 98 -3.80 9.06 -8.32
CA PRO A 98 -5.23 9.21 -8.04
C PRO A 98 -5.82 7.86 -7.60
N LEU A 99 -6.58 7.90 -6.51
CA LEU A 99 -7.35 6.77 -6.02
C LEU A 99 -8.74 6.80 -6.65
N PRO A 100 -9.33 5.63 -6.97
CA PRO A 100 -10.76 5.54 -7.27
C PRO A 100 -11.58 6.16 -6.14
N PRO A 101 -12.67 6.89 -6.41
CA PRO A 101 -13.44 7.60 -5.40
C PRO A 101 -13.80 6.76 -4.18
N SER A 102 -14.26 5.52 -4.36
CA SER A 102 -14.62 4.65 -3.24
C SER A 102 -13.40 4.25 -2.40
N VAL A 103 -12.27 3.92 -3.05
CA VAL A 103 -11.02 3.59 -2.35
C VAL A 103 -10.48 4.82 -1.61
N ALA A 104 -10.63 6.02 -2.19
CA ALA A 104 -10.27 7.27 -1.54
C ALA A 104 -11.09 7.51 -0.28
N SER A 105 -12.41 7.28 -0.33
CA SER A 105 -13.28 7.42 0.85
C SER A 105 -12.88 6.47 1.98
N ILE A 106 -12.55 5.21 1.68
CA ILE A 106 -12.09 4.25 2.70
C ILE A 106 -10.71 4.64 3.25
N TYR A 107 -9.82 5.15 2.39
CA TYR A 107 -8.53 5.70 2.83
C TYR A 107 -8.74 6.91 3.75
N GLU A 108 -9.66 7.80 3.43
CA GLU A 108 -10.02 8.96 4.26
C GLU A 108 -10.64 8.55 5.60
N LEU A 109 -11.44 7.49 5.62
CA LEU A 109 -11.95 6.92 6.86
C LEU A 109 -10.80 6.40 7.75
N LEU A 110 -9.81 5.71 7.18
CA LEU A 110 -8.59 5.35 7.90
C LEU A 110 -7.85 6.61 8.37
N LEU A 111 -7.81 7.65 7.54
CA LEU A 111 -7.23 8.93 7.91
C LEU A 111 -7.97 9.62 9.07
N ALA A 112 -9.28 9.43 9.22
CA ALA A 112 -10.05 9.99 10.32
C ALA A 112 -9.97 9.17 11.61
N THR A 113 -9.78 7.85 11.51
CA THR A 113 -9.95 6.91 12.64
C THR A 113 -8.65 6.40 13.25
N ARG A 114 -7.48 6.71 12.66
CA ARG A 114 -6.21 6.20 13.22
C ARG A 114 -5.92 6.76 14.62
N PRO A 115 -5.14 6.04 15.43
CA PRO A 115 -4.61 6.57 16.69
C PRO A 115 -3.74 7.82 16.50
N SER A 116 -3.96 8.83 17.33
CA SER A 116 -3.13 10.04 17.37
C SER A 116 -1.66 9.71 17.73
N GLY A 117 -0.71 10.49 17.19
CA GLY A 117 0.70 10.43 17.60
C GLY A 117 1.67 9.77 16.61
N SER A 118 1.17 9.19 15.50
CA SER A 118 2.03 8.74 14.41
C SER A 118 1.84 9.59 13.15
N SER A 119 2.95 9.88 12.46
CA SER A 119 2.94 10.51 11.14
C SER A 119 2.65 9.52 10.01
N PHE A 120 2.78 8.22 10.26
CA PHE A 120 2.51 7.18 9.28
C PHE A 120 1.03 6.78 9.28
N VAL A 121 0.51 6.48 8.10
CA VAL A 121 -0.86 6.00 7.90
C VAL A 121 -0.98 4.54 8.34
N PHE A 122 -0.03 3.70 7.93
CA PHE A 122 -0.01 2.27 8.25
C PHE A 122 0.97 1.99 9.37
N THR A 123 0.43 1.63 10.53
CA THR A 123 1.24 1.41 11.73
C THR A 123 0.80 0.17 12.50
N SER A 124 1.68 -0.31 13.40
CA SER A 124 1.29 -1.24 14.45
C SER A 124 0.40 -0.56 15.49
N LEU A 125 -0.18 -1.32 16.42
CA LEU A 125 -0.97 -0.80 17.54
C LEU A 125 -0.20 0.25 18.38
N GLN A 126 1.12 0.24 18.34
CA GLN A 126 1.98 1.21 19.03
C GLN A 126 2.34 2.43 18.16
N GLY A 127 1.69 2.62 17.01
CA GLY A 127 1.93 3.74 16.09
C GLY A 127 3.21 3.65 15.26
N LYS A 128 3.81 2.46 15.17
CA LYS A 128 5.14 2.25 14.55
C LYS A 128 5.01 1.78 13.09
N PRO A 129 5.91 2.22 12.18
CA PRO A 129 5.90 1.75 10.80
C PRO A 129 6.18 0.23 10.73
N TRP A 130 5.61 -0.43 9.72
CA TRP A 130 5.75 -1.86 9.54
C TRP A 130 7.07 -2.26 8.86
N TYR A 131 7.73 -3.27 9.43
CA TYR A 131 8.74 -4.06 8.71
C TYR A 131 8.06 -4.99 7.71
N ARG A 132 8.68 -5.16 6.54
CA ARG A 132 8.12 -6.00 5.48
C ARG A 132 8.00 -7.46 5.90
N SER A 133 9.02 -7.98 6.57
CA SER A 133 9.07 -9.36 7.05
C SER A 133 7.97 -9.64 8.07
N ASN A 134 7.81 -8.77 9.05
CA ASN A 134 6.80 -8.89 10.10
C ASN A 134 5.39 -8.85 9.53
N PHE A 135 5.09 -7.86 8.68
CA PHE A 135 3.78 -7.78 8.03
C PHE A 135 3.49 -9.03 7.19
N ARG A 136 4.48 -9.46 6.41
CA ARG A 136 4.36 -10.64 5.54
C ARG A 136 4.03 -11.89 6.36
N GLN A 137 4.81 -12.16 7.40
CA GLN A 137 4.70 -13.40 8.17
C GLN A 137 3.43 -13.44 9.04
N ARG A 138 3.04 -12.31 9.63
CA ARG A 138 1.95 -12.26 10.61
C ARG A 138 0.57 -12.06 9.99
N PHE A 139 0.48 -11.36 8.87
CA PHE A 139 -0.82 -10.96 8.33
C PHE A 139 -1.00 -11.43 6.89
N TRP A 140 -0.02 -11.16 6.01
CA TRP A 140 -0.18 -11.47 4.60
C TRP A 140 -0.23 -12.97 4.31
N ARG A 141 0.75 -13.75 4.78
CA ARG A 141 0.78 -15.19 4.53
C ARG A 141 -0.42 -15.90 5.16
N PRO A 142 -0.78 -15.66 6.43
CA PRO A 142 -2.00 -16.23 6.99
C PRO A 142 -3.26 -15.88 6.17
N ALA A 143 -3.44 -14.62 5.77
CA ALA A 143 -4.62 -14.23 4.99
C ALA A 143 -4.76 -15.01 3.67
N TRP A 144 -3.67 -15.27 2.96
CA TRP A 144 -3.70 -15.85 1.61
C TRP A 144 -3.45 -17.35 1.56
N ASP A 145 -2.46 -17.83 2.33
CA ASP A 145 -2.08 -19.25 2.37
C ASP A 145 -2.87 -20.06 3.38
N GLY A 146 -3.65 -19.39 4.23
CA GLY A 146 -4.38 -20.04 5.31
C GLY A 146 -3.53 -20.29 6.55
N VAL A 147 -4.16 -20.94 7.54
CA VAL A 147 -3.59 -21.28 8.85
C VAL A 147 -3.93 -22.73 9.15
N ASP A 148 -2.95 -23.45 9.70
CA ASP A 148 -3.08 -24.85 10.13
C ASP A 148 -3.68 -25.79 9.06
N PRO A 149 -3.09 -25.87 7.85
CA PRO A 149 -3.61 -26.73 6.78
C PRO A 149 -3.56 -28.22 7.15
N SER A 150 -2.72 -28.60 8.11
CA SER A 150 -2.57 -29.96 8.63
C SER A 150 -3.71 -30.41 9.54
N ASN A 151 -4.48 -29.48 10.11
CA ASN A 151 -5.59 -29.80 11.00
C ASN A 151 -6.84 -28.97 10.66
N PRO A 152 -7.65 -29.40 9.66
CA PRO A 152 -8.86 -28.70 9.25
C PRO A 152 -9.94 -28.56 10.33
N THR A 153 -9.84 -29.32 11.42
CA THR A 153 -10.81 -29.29 12.53
C THR A 153 -10.43 -28.32 13.64
N SER A 154 -9.24 -27.72 13.58
CA SER A 154 -8.77 -26.71 14.51
C SER A 154 -9.64 -25.45 14.43
N GLU A 155 -10.00 -24.85 15.57
CA GLU A 155 -10.70 -23.56 15.60
C GLU A 155 -9.90 -22.43 14.93
N ARG A 156 -8.58 -22.60 14.83
CA ARG A 156 -7.68 -21.65 14.15
C ARG A 156 -7.46 -22.00 12.68
N HIS A 157 -8.05 -23.08 12.19
CA HIS A 157 -7.93 -23.47 10.80
C HIS A 157 -8.54 -22.40 9.90
N MET A 158 -7.78 -22.03 8.88
CA MET A 158 -8.27 -21.15 7.84
C MET A 158 -7.75 -21.68 6.50
N PRO A 159 -8.62 -22.02 5.54
CA PRO A 159 -8.17 -22.60 4.27
C PRO A 159 -7.42 -21.57 3.43
N ALA A 160 -6.52 -21.99 2.54
CA ALA A 160 -5.89 -21.08 1.59
C ALA A 160 -6.91 -20.48 0.62
N ILE A 161 -6.75 -19.20 0.25
CA ILE A 161 -7.49 -18.58 -0.87
C ILE A 161 -6.65 -18.68 -2.14
N LEU A 162 -5.42 -18.18 -2.08
CA LEU A 162 -4.48 -18.18 -3.20
C LEU A 162 -3.08 -18.38 -2.64
N SER A 163 -2.72 -19.65 -2.46
CA SER A 163 -1.42 -20.02 -1.88
C SER A 163 -0.28 -19.45 -2.73
N GLY A 164 0.71 -18.88 -2.06
CA GLY A 164 1.87 -18.24 -2.70
C GLY A 164 1.65 -16.79 -3.10
N PHE A 165 0.45 -16.21 -2.91
CA PHE A 165 0.18 -14.83 -3.29
C PHE A 165 1.07 -13.87 -2.49
N ARG A 166 1.88 -13.08 -3.20
CA ARG A 166 2.84 -12.14 -2.61
C ARG A 166 2.26 -10.74 -2.66
N PHE A 167 2.66 -9.86 -1.75
CA PHE A 167 2.31 -8.44 -1.83
C PHE A 167 2.66 -7.83 -3.21
N HIS A 168 3.82 -8.16 -3.79
CA HIS A 168 4.15 -7.65 -5.13
C HIS A 168 3.19 -8.11 -6.25
N ALA A 169 2.42 -9.17 -6.02
CA ALA A 169 1.43 -9.63 -6.99
C ALA A 169 0.30 -8.61 -7.18
N GLY A 170 -0.07 -7.80 -6.16
CA GLY A 170 -1.05 -6.72 -6.33
C GLY A 170 -0.64 -5.74 -7.43
N ARG A 171 0.64 -5.39 -7.51
CA ARG A 171 1.19 -4.58 -8.60
C ARG A 171 1.10 -5.25 -9.98
N HIS A 172 1.29 -6.58 -10.05
CA HIS A 172 1.12 -7.31 -11.31
C HIS A 172 -0.36 -7.33 -11.72
N THR A 173 -1.25 -7.62 -10.77
CA THR A 173 -2.70 -7.54 -10.96
C THR A 173 -3.12 -6.16 -11.46
N HIS A 174 -2.64 -5.09 -10.82
CA HIS A 174 -2.93 -3.72 -11.23
C HIS A 174 -2.51 -3.44 -12.67
N ALA A 175 -1.30 -3.86 -13.07
CA ALA A 175 -0.81 -3.68 -14.43
C ALA A 175 -1.66 -4.44 -15.47
N THR A 176 -2.14 -5.64 -15.11
CA THR A 176 -3.05 -6.42 -15.93
C THR A 176 -4.41 -5.73 -16.05
N TRP A 177 -5.02 -5.28 -14.95
CA TRP A 177 -6.31 -4.57 -14.96
C TRP A 177 -6.29 -3.35 -15.85
N LEU A 178 -5.27 -2.50 -15.70
CA LEU A 178 -5.14 -1.33 -16.54
C LEU A 178 -5.07 -1.68 -18.04
N THR A 179 -4.52 -2.85 -18.38
CA THR A 179 -4.44 -3.34 -19.76
C THR A 179 -5.76 -3.88 -20.26
N GLU A 180 -6.45 -4.68 -19.45
CA GLU A 180 -7.79 -5.21 -19.74
C GLU A 180 -8.81 -4.09 -19.95
N ASP A 181 -8.69 -3.02 -19.16
CA ASP A 181 -9.56 -1.84 -19.22
C ASP A 181 -9.26 -0.92 -20.42
N GLY A 182 -8.29 -1.30 -21.27
CA GLY A 182 -7.96 -0.54 -22.48
C GLY A 182 -7.22 0.78 -22.22
N ASN A 183 -6.68 1.01 -21.02
CA ASN A 183 -5.95 2.24 -20.73
C ASN A 183 -4.67 2.36 -21.57
N GLU A 184 -4.39 3.58 -22.03
CA GLU A 184 -3.28 3.85 -22.94
C GLU A 184 -1.93 3.58 -22.25
N GLU A 185 -0.94 3.06 -22.99
CA GLU A 185 0.36 2.67 -22.40
C GLU A 185 1.05 3.79 -21.61
N VAL A 186 1.02 5.02 -22.11
CA VAL A 186 1.63 6.15 -21.42
C VAL A 186 1.03 6.38 -20.03
N ALA A 187 -0.30 6.30 -19.90
CA ALA A 187 -0.99 6.45 -18.61
C ALA A 187 -0.66 5.30 -17.66
N ARG A 188 -0.69 4.05 -18.16
CA ARG A 188 -0.34 2.85 -17.37
C ARG A 188 1.08 2.93 -16.81
N ARG A 189 2.04 3.32 -17.66
CA ARG A 189 3.43 3.41 -17.26
C ARG A 189 3.68 4.56 -16.29
N ALA A 190 3.08 5.72 -16.53
CA ALA A 190 3.17 6.83 -15.60
C ALA A 190 2.61 6.47 -14.22
N ARG A 191 1.43 5.84 -14.17
CA ARG A 191 0.82 5.34 -12.92
C ARG A 191 1.69 4.31 -12.20
N LEU A 192 2.41 3.46 -12.93
CA LEU A 192 3.34 2.50 -12.36
C LEU A 192 4.73 3.11 -12.04
N GLY A 193 5.00 4.36 -12.42
CA GLY A 193 6.30 4.99 -12.29
C GLY A 193 7.38 4.36 -13.17
N HIS A 194 7.00 3.92 -14.37
CA HIS A 194 7.87 3.34 -15.39
C HIS A 194 8.21 4.38 -16.46
N LYS A 195 9.48 4.48 -16.85
CA LYS A 195 9.88 5.29 -18.00
C LYS A 195 9.34 4.66 -19.30
N MET A 196 8.85 5.50 -20.22
CA MET A 196 8.62 5.12 -21.62
C MET A 196 9.95 4.76 -22.29
N LYS A 197 9.95 3.72 -23.13
CA LYS A 197 11.10 3.35 -23.97
C LYS A 197 10.96 4.00 -25.35
N GLY A 198 12.08 4.28 -26.01
CA GLY A 198 12.09 4.78 -27.39
C GLY A 198 11.52 6.19 -27.56
N ARG A 199 10.95 6.47 -28.75
CA ARG A 199 10.46 7.81 -29.14
C ARG A 199 9.27 8.30 -28.31
N GLY A 200 8.47 7.41 -27.72
CA GLY A 200 7.35 7.80 -26.85
C GLY A 200 7.76 8.60 -25.61
N ARG A 201 9.04 8.53 -25.18
CA ARG A 201 9.56 9.37 -24.08
C ARG A 201 9.47 10.88 -24.38
N VAL A 202 9.47 11.27 -25.65
CA VAL A 202 9.52 12.67 -26.09
C VAL A 202 8.13 13.20 -26.46
N TYR A 203 7.18 12.32 -26.81
CA TYR A 203 5.89 12.73 -27.39
C TYR A 203 4.67 12.35 -26.56
N ASP A 204 4.76 11.35 -25.68
CA ASP A 204 3.60 10.90 -24.92
C ASP A 204 3.55 11.58 -23.55
N HIS A 205 2.65 12.55 -23.42
CA HIS A 205 2.31 13.17 -22.15
C HIS A 205 1.04 12.54 -21.59
N VAL A 206 1.03 12.28 -20.29
CA VAL A 206 -0.22 11.93 -19.59
C VAL A 206 -1.08 13.18 -19.54
N THR A 207 -2.34 13.04 -19.95
CA THR A 207 -3.33 14.11 -19.87
C THR A 207 -4.27 13.86 -18.67
N PRO A 208 -4.90 14.91 -18.11
CA PRO A 208 -5.89 14.74 -17.05
C PRO A 208 -7.03 13.78 -17.43
N GLU A 209 -7.43 13.78 -18.70
CA GLU A 209 -8.47 12.89 -19.22
C GLU A 209 -8.05 11.41 -19.16
N MET A 210 -6.78 11.10 -19.41
CA MET A 210 -6.27 9.73 -19.28
C MET A 210 -6.22 9.29 -17.81
N GLU A 211 -5.87 10.19 -16.89
CA GLU A 211 -5.93 9.91 -15.46
C GLU A 211 -7.37 9.68 -14.97
N ARG A 212 -8.31 10.47 -15.49
CA ARG A 212 -9.75 10.30 -15.24
C ARG A 212 -10.24 8.92 -15.70
N ARG A 213 -9.92 8.51 -16.94
CA ARG A 213 -10.30 7.18 -17.46
C ARG A 213 -9.73 6.03 -16.64
N VAL A 214 -8.47 6.15 -16.21
CA VAL A 214 -7.87 5.15 -15.31
C VAL A 214 -8.64 5.09 -13.98
N SER A 215 -8.99 6.24 -13.40
CA SER A 215 -9.74 6.29 -12.15
C SER A 215 -11.13 5.67 -12.30
N GLU A 216 -11.85 5.99 -13.37
CA GLU A 216 -13.19 5.47 -13.66
C GLU A 216 -13.20 3.97 -13.89
N ALA A 217 -12.27 3.45 -14.71
CA ALA A 217 -12.17 2.01 -14.94
C ALA A 217 -11.90 1.22 -13.64
N LEU A 218 -11.06 1.77 -12.77
CA LEU A 218 -10.79 1.17 -11.47
C LEU A 218 -11.97 1.30 -10.50
N GLU A 219 -12.73 2.39 -10.56
CA GLU A 219 -13.97 2.56 -9.78
C GLU A 219 -15.06 1.56 -10.25
N ASP A 220 -15.24 1.40 -11.55
CA ASP A 220 -16.18 0.41 -12.12
C ASP A 220 -15.83 -1.01 -11.67
N ARG A 221 -14.53 -1.35 -11.64
CA ARG A 221 -14.05 -2.63 -11.09
C ARG A 221 -14.36 -2.77 -9.61
N TRP A 222 -14.18 -1.71 -8.83
CA TRP A 222 -14.53 -1.70 -7.41
C TRP A 222 -16.02 -1.94 -7.21
N VAL A 223 -16.88 -1.14 -7.85
CA VAL A 223 -18.34 -1.24 -7.76
C VAL A 223 -18.81 -2.64 -8.17
N THR A 224 -18.31 -3.16 -9.29
CA THR A 224 -18.63 -4.51 -9.75
C THR A 224 -18.24 -5.57 -8.72
N SER A 225 -17.06 -5.44 -8.11
CA SER A 225 -16.58 -6.36 -7.09
C SER A 225 -17.44 -6.31 -5.84
N VAL A 226 -17.83 -5.12 -5.36
CA VAL A 226 -18.70 -4.96 -4.19
C VAL A 226 -20.10 -5.51 -4.47
N LEU A 227 -20.65 -5.31 -5.67
CA LEU A 227 -21.97 -5.84 -6.03
C LEU A 227 -22.00 -7.36 -6.12
N ALA A 228 -20.85 -8.00 -6.36
CA ALA A 228 -20.72 -9.46 -6.37
C ALA A 228 -20.62 -10.09 -4.97
N LEU A 229 -20.37 -9.29 -3.92
CA LEU A 229 -20.31 -9.76 -2.54
C LEU A 229 -21.71 -10.03 -1.96
N ASP A 230 -21.80 -10.97 -1.03
CA ASP A 230 -23.04 -11.19 -0.29
C ASP A 230 -23.37 -10.02 0.67
N ALA A 231 -24.52 -10.07 1.35
CA ALA A 231 -24.94 -8.97 2.23
C ALA A 231 -24.02 -8.76 3.44
N ASP A 232 -23.50 -9.84 4.03
CA ASP A 232 -22.63 -9.79 5.21
C ASP A 232 -21.24 -9.29 4.82
N GLU A 233 -20.72 -9.75 3.68
CA GLU A 233 -19.47 -9.30 3.10
C GLU A 233 -19.52 -7.83 2.70
N ARG A 234 -20.62 -7.38 2.06
CA ARG A 234 -20.82 -5.96 1.74
C ARG A 234 -20.89 -5.10 2.99
N GLY A 235 -21.60 -5.56 4.03
CA GLY A 235 -21.66 -4.88 5.32
C GLY A 235 -20.24 -4.58 5.84
N LYS A 236 -19.36 -5.58 5.86
CA LYS A 236 -17.97 -5.43 6.33
C LYS A 236 -17.11 -4.45 5.52
N VAL A 237 -17.44 -4.19 4.26
CA VAL A 237 -16.66 -3.32 3.36
C VAL A 237 -17.19 -1.89 3.35
N LEU A 238 -18.49 -1.69 3.57
CA LEU A 238 -19.18 -0.41 3.40
C LEU A 238 -19.52 0.33 4.72
N THR A 239 -19.27 -0.27 5.89
CA THR A 239 -19.38 0.37 7.22
C THR A 239 -18.03 0.60 7.86
#